data_AF-A0A963AH02-F1
#
_entry.id   AF-A0A963AH02-F1
#
_cell.length_a   1.000
_cell.length_b   1.000
_cell.length_c   1.000
_cell.angle_alpha   90.00
_cell.angle_beta   90.00
_cell.angle_gamma   90.00
#
_symmetry.space_group_name_H-M   'P 1'
#
loop_
_entity.id
_entity.type
_entity.pdbx_description
1 polymer ?
#
loop_
_entity_poly.entity_id
_entity_poly.type
_entity_poly.pdbx_seq_one_letter_code
_entity_poly.pdbx_strand_id
1 'polypeptide(L)' 'MNIVRDYIKSLFLLELMRGLGLTGRYLFRKKFTVQYPEEKAPISPRFRGLHAQRRYASGEERCIACKL' A
#
# COMPACT_ATOMS: atom_id res chain seq x y z
N MET A 1 22.95 -21.33 -32.87
CA MET A 1 22.43 -22.48 -32.10
C MET A 1 21.29 -22.03 -31.18
N ASN A 2 20.25 -21.40 -31.73
CA ASN A 2 19.24 -20.65 -30.94
C ASN A 2 17.80 -21.12 -31.24
N ILE A 3 17.47 -21.37 -32.52
CA ILE A 3 16.11 -21.77 -32.96
C ILE A 3 15.58 -23.03 -32.26
N VAL A 4 16.37 -24.11 -32.16
CA VAL A 4 15.92 -25.35 -31.50
C VAL A 4 15.65 -25.15 -30.01
N ARG A 5 16.47 -24.32 -29.33
CA ARG A 5 16.27 -23.99 -27.91
C ARG A 5 15.02 -23.13 -27.70
N ASP A 6 14.73 -22.21 -28.63
CA ASP A 6 13.58 -21.32 -28.55
C ASP A 6 12.27 -22.08 -28.84
N TYR A 7 12.29 -23.04 -29.77
CA TYR A 7 11.18 -23.98 -29.97
C TYR A 7 10.92 -24.87 -28.75
N ILE A 8 11.98 -25.39 -28.12
CA ILE A 8 11.83 -26.18 -26.87
C ILE A 8 11.28 -25.30 -25.75
N LYS A 9 11.77 -24.08 -25.56
CA LYS A 9 11.26 -23.16 -24.55
C LYS A 9 9.80 -22.78 -24.75
N SER A 10 9.38 -22.57 -26.00
CA SER A 10 7.99 -22.23 -26.34
C SER A 10 7.05 -23.43 -26.21
N LEU A 11 7.46 -24.62 -26.67
CA LEU A 11 6.68 -25.86 -26.51
C LEU A 11 6.49 -26.27 -25.05
N PHE A 12 7.52 -26.10 -24.21
CA PHE A 12 7.46 -26.43 -22.78
C PHE A 12 7.04 -25.25 -21.88
N LEU A 13 6.69 -24.10 -22.47
CA LEU A 13 6.28 -22.87 -21.77
C LEU A 13 7.13 -22.55 -20.52
N LEU A 14 8.45 -22.68 -20.65
CA LEU A 14 9.36 -22.57 -19.50
C LEU A 14 9.30 -21.17 -18.84
N GLU A 15 8.97 -20.14 -19.61
CA GLU A 15 8.79 -18.77 -19.09
C GLU A 15 7.53 -18.64 -18.23
N LEU A 16 6.44 -19.32 -18.60
CA LEU A 16 5.21 -19.35 -17.82
C LEU A 16 5.45 -20.02 -16.46
N MET A 17 6.14 -21.17 -16.47
CA MET A 17 6.50 -21.89 -15.25
C MET A 17 7.40 -21.05 -14.34
N ARG A 18 8.32 -20.26 -14.91
CA ARG A 18 9.15 -19.32 -14.16
C ARG A 18 8.30 -18.21 -13.52
N GLY A 19 7.32 -17.67 -14.24
CA GLY A 19 6.36 -16.70 -13.71
C GLY A 19 5.49 -17.27 -12.58
N LEU A 20 4.97 -18.48 -12.76
CA LEU A 20 4.20 -19.20 -11.74
C LEU A 20 5.04 -19.51 -10.50
N GLY A 21 6.33 -19.84 -10.66
CA GLY A 21 7.25 -20.02 -9.55
C GLY A 21 7.44 -18.76 -8.71
N LEU A 22 7.47 -17.58 -9.35
CA LEU A 22 7.50 -16.30 -8.65
C LEU A 22 6.20 -16.06 -7.87
N THR A 23 5.05 -16.25 -8.51
CA THR A 23 3.73 -16.10 -7.86
C THR A 23 3.57 -17.07 -6.70
N GLY A 24 3.97 -18.33 -6.88
CA GLY A 24 3.98 -19.35 -5.83
C GLY A 24 4.85 -18.94 -4.64
N ARG A 25 6.02 -18.33 -4.88
CA ARG A 25 6.85 -17.79 -3.79
C ARG A 25 6.13 -16.72 -2.98
N TYR A 26 5.38 -15.82 -3.61
CA TYR A 26 4.60 -14.79 -2.91
C TYR A 26 3.35 -15.35 -2.23
N LEU A 27 2.80 -16.49 -2.70
CA LEU A 27 1.69 -17.18 -2.04
C LEU A 27 2.04 -17.55 -0.60
N PHE A 28 3.23 -18.15 -0.39
CA PHE A 28 3.71 -18.59 0.92
C PHE A 28 4.46 -17.52 1.74
N ARG A 29 4.69 -16.32 1.18
CA ARG A 29 5.27 -15.21 1.96
C ARG A 29 4.26 -14.63 2.95
N LYS A 30 4.76 -14.22 4.12
CA LYS A 30 3.99 -13.47 5.13
C LYS A 30 3.39 -12.21 4.49
N LYS A 31 2.09 -12.00 4.70
CA LYS A 31 1.36 -10.82 4.20
C LYS A 31 1.60 -9.63 5.13
N PHE A 32 1.69 -8.43 4.57
CA PHE A 32 1.82 -7.16 5.31
C PHE A 32 0.45 -6.53 5.63
N THR A 33 -0.59 -7.35 5.79
CA THR A 33 -1.95 -6.89 6.04
C THR A 33 -2.11 -6.39 7.47
N VAL A 34 -2.78 -5.25 7.63
CA VAL A 34 -3.19 -4.70 8.93
C VAL A 34 -4.66 -5.09 9.17
N GLN A 35 -4.98 -5.60 10.36
CA GLN A 35 -6.36 -5.98 10.71
C GLN A 35 -7.14 -4.74 11.14
N TYR A 36 -7.91 -4.13 10.24
CA TYR A 36 -8.77 -3.00 10.57
C TYR A 36 -10.15 -3.52 11.02
N PRO A 37 -10.76 -2.97 12.08
CA PRO A 37 -10.44 -1.72 12.80
C PRO A 37 -9.49 -1.81 13.99
N GLU A 38 -9.07 -3.00 14.40
CA GLU A 38 -8.30 -3.25 15.63
C GLU A 38 -6.89 -2.63 15.57
N GLU A 39 -6.25 -2.73 14.40
CA GLU A 39 -4.94 -2.18 14.10
C GLU A 39 -5.08 -1.07 13.04
N LYS A 40 -4.38 0.05 13.23
CA LYS A 40 -4.36 1.18 12.29
C LYS A 40 -2.94 1.42 11.78
N ALA A 41 -2.84 1.82 10.52
CA ALA A 41 -1.57 2.22 9.93
C ALA A 41 -0.98 3.44 10.67
N PRO A 42 0.36 3.57 10.75
CA PRO A 42 1.00 4.71 11.39
C PRO A 42 0.67 6.00 10.63
N ILE A 43 0.23 7.02 11.37
CA ILE A 43 -0.14 8.33 10.82
C ILE A 43 0.92 9.35 11.24
N SER A 44 1.38 10.18 10.29
CA SER A 44 2.33 11.24 10.61
C SER A 44 1.64 12.40 11.36
N PRO A 45 2.36 13.16 12.22
CA PRO A 45 1.77 14.30 12.95
C PRO A 45 1.21 15.42 12.04
N ARG A 46 1.61 15.43 10.77
CA ARG A 46 1.16 16.39 9.75
C ARG A 46 0.02 15.85 8.87
N PHE A 47 -0.58 14.72 9.24
CA PHE A 47 -1.73 14.18 8.52
C PHE A 47 -2.89 15.17 8.54
N ARG A 48 -3.48 15.40 7.37
CA ARG A 48 -4.65 16.25 7.19
C ARG A 48 -5.89 15.37 7.20
N GLY A 49 -6.61 15.41 8.32
CA GLY A 49 -7.87 14.70 8.49
C GLY A 49 -9.06 15.66 8.52
N LEU A 50 -9.99 15.41 9.44
CA LEU A 50 -11.15 16.26 9.63
C LEU A 50 -10.75 17.67 10.10
N HIS A 51 -11.34 18.69 9.48
CA HIS A 51 -11.19 20.06 9.92
C HIS A 51 -11.90 20.29 11.25
N ALA A 52 -11.26 20.99 12.19
CA ALA A 52 -11.82 21.33 13.48
C ALA A 52 -11.44 22.75 13.90
N GLN A 53 -12.43 23.53 14.36
CA GLN A 53 -12.21 24.85 14.93
C GLN A 53 -11.64 24.72 16.34
N ARG A 54 -10.48 25.33 16.59
CA ARG A 54 -9.78 25.25 17.89
C ARG A 54 -10.24 26.38 18.82
N ARG A 55 -10.14 26.14 20.12
CA ARG A 55 -10.36 27.13 21.19
C ARG A 55 -9.03 27.54 21.86
N TYR A 56 -9.02 28.64 22.59
CA TYR A 56 -7.94 29.03 23.51
C TYR A 56 -7.99 28.19 24.80
N ALA A 57 -6.95 28.27 25.63
CA ALA A 57 -6.93 27.60 26.95
C ALA A 57 -8.00 28.16 27.91
N SER A 58 -8.47 29.40 27.69
CA SER A 58 -9.59 30.02 28.40
C SER A 58 -10.98 29.49 27.99
N GLY A 59 -11.08 28.70 26.91
CA GLY A 59 -12.34 28.17 26.38
C GLY A 59 -13.00 29.02 25.28
N GLU A 60 -12.52 30.25 25.06
CA GLU A 60 -12.95 31.13 23.95
C GLU A 60 -12.54 30.56 22.58
N GLU A 61 -13.35 30.79 21.54
CA GLU A 61 -13.02 30.34 20.19
C GLU A 61 -11.88 31.16 19.55
N ARG A 62 -11.06 30.54 18.69
CA ARG A 62 -9.97 31.25 18.00
C ARG A 62 -10.41 32.00 16.75
N CYS A 63 -11.64 31.79 16.28
CA CYS A 63 -12.12 32.42 15.05
C CYS A 63 -12.55 33.86 15.35
N ILE A 64 -12.02 34.81 14.59
CA ILE A 64 -12.38 36.24 14.66
C ILE A 64 -13.03 36.73 13.36
N ALA A 65 -13.53 35.80 12.53
CA ALA A 65 -14.17 36.08 11.24
C ALA A 65 -13.34 36.95 10.27
N CYS A 66 -12.01 36.76 10.25
CA CYS A 66 -11.09 37.56 9.45
C CYS A 66 -11.13 37.30 7.93
N LYS A 67 -11.88 36.28 7.47
CA LYS A 67 -12.05 35.88 6.06
C LYS A 67 -10.72 35.56 5.32
N LEU A 68 -9.71 35.10 6.06
CA LEU A 68 -8.49 34.48 5.53
C LEU A 68 -8.72 33.03 5.08
#